data_AF-V8NUU0-F1
#
_entry.id   AF-V8NUU0-F1
#
_cell.length_a   1.000
_cell.length_b   1.000
_cell.length_c   1.000
_cell.angle_alpha   90.00
_cell.angle_beta   90.00
_cell.angle_gamma   90.00
#
_symmetry.space_group_name_H-M   'P 1'
#
loop_
_entity.id
_entity.type
_entity.pdbx_description
1 polymer ?
#
loop_
_entity_poly.entity_id
_entity_poly.type
_entity_poly.pdbx_seq_one_letter_code
_entity_poly.pdbx_strand_id
1 'polypeptide(L)'
;MRLIQVCSLVSGLARMIQVILKSIPDMANIMILLFAIMLVFSVFGVTLFGSLVPKHFGNLGTALYSLFICVTQDGWINIYNDFETEGLALEIGGALYFFIFITFGAFIFANLLVAVVTTNLEQSMSAYQEEQQLKTNFSSLGSFVGYEDGTDDDYTASQSEAVHIKEILQTTPMVHHQELLSLGTLASLNDTTCEDLCLVLEAISENLKEYQMIRDALDQ
;
A
#
# COMPACT_ATOMS: atom_id res chain seq x y z
N MET A 1 20.76 -0.89 8.10
CA MET A 1 20.89 -1.96 7.08
C MET A 1 20.79 -3.37 7.67
N ARG A 2 21.66 -3.80 8.61
CA ARG A 2 21.59 -5.17 9.18
C ARG A 2 20.29 -5.48 9.97
N LEU A 3 19.73 -4.50 10.69
CA LEU A 3 18.44 -4.66 11.39
C LEU A 3 17.25 -4.86 10.44
N ILE A 4 17.26 -4.22 9.26
CA ILE A 4 16.20 -4.36 8.25
C ILE A 4 16.19 -5.79 7.67
N GLN A 5 17.36 -6.39 7.48
CA GLN A 5 17.49 -7.78 7.03
C GLN A 5 17.01 -8.81 8.06
N VAL A 6 17.14 -8.50 9.35
CA VAL A 6 16.63 -9.35 10.45
C VAL A 6 15.11 -9.22 10.59
N CYS A 7 14.56 -8.02 10.41
CA CYS A 7 13.11 -7.82 10.39
C CYS A 7 12.44 -8.40 9.14
N SER A 8 13.15 -8.53 8.01
CA SER A 8 12.62 -9.16 6.80
C SER A 8 12.52 -10.69 6.86
N LEU A 9 13.13 -11.32 7.87
CA LEU A 9 12.98 -12.77 8.12
C LEU A 9 11.58 -13.13 8.65
N VAL A 10 10.84 -12.15 9.19
CA VAL A 10 9.45 -12.32 9.61
C VAL A 10 8.58 -11.61 8.57
N SER A 11 7.99 -12.38 7.65
CA SER A 11 7.21 -11.87 6.50
C SER A 11 6.11 -10.88 6.89
N GLY A 12 5.56 -10.98 8.12
CA GLY A 12 4.58 -10.04 8.66
C GLY A 12 5.15 -8.66 9.05
N LEU A 13 6.32 -8.61 9.68
CA LEU A 13 6.99 -7.35 10.05
C LEU A 13 7.54 -6.63 8.82
N ALA A 14 8.04 -7.39 7.85
CA ALA A 14 8.51 -6.86 6.57
C ALA A 14 7.42 -6.06 5.85
N ARG A 15 6.18 -6.59 5.82
CA ARG A 15 5.03 -5.95 5.20
C ARG A 15 4.66 -4.63 5.89
N MET A 16 4.63 -4.60 7.22
CA MET A 16 4.37 -3.35 7.98
C MET A 16 5.46 -2.30 7.74
N ILE A 17 6.73 -2.70 7.75
CA ILE A 17 7.85 -1.78 7.51
C ILE A 17 7.80 -1.21 6.10
N GLN A 18 7.48 -2.00 5.08
CA GLN A 18 7.32 -1.51 3.71
C GLN A 18 6.20 -0.49 3.57
N VAL A 19 5.07 -0.69 4.25
CA VAL A 19 3.96 0.27 4.29
C VAL A 19 4.42 1.60 4.90
N ILE A 20 5.11 1.54 6.05
CA ILE A 20 5.64 2.74 6.71
C ILE A 20 6.65 3.46 5.80
N LEU A 21 7.60 2.73 5.22
CA LEU A 21 8.62 3.30 4.35
C LEU A 21 8.04 3.89 3.06
N LYS A 22 6.97 3.31 2.51
CA LYS A 22 6.28 3.84 1.32
C LYS A 22 5.56 5.16 1.60
N SER A 23 5.11 5.39 2.83
CA SER A 23 4.44 6.64 3.22
C SER A 23 5.40 7.79 3.57
N ILE A 24 6.68 7.50 3.86
CA ILE A 24 7.69 8.53 4.14
C ILE A 24 7.93 9.52 2.97
N PRO A 25 8.17 9.07 1.71
CA PRO A 25 8.47 10.00 0.62
C PRO A 25 7.34 11.00 0.36
N ASP A 26 6.08 10.58 0.51
CA ASP A 26 4.91 11.44 0.33
C ASP A 26 4.85 12.54 1.41
N MET A 27 5.34 12.26 2.62
CA MET A 27 5.35 13.21 3.75
C MET A 27 6.62 14.05 3.87
N ALA A 28 7.66 13.74 3.11
CA ALA A 28 8.95 14.40 3.21
C ALA A 28 8.84 15.92 3.05
N ASN A 29 7.96 16.41 2.17
CA ASN A 29 7.75 17.84 1.95
C ASN A 29 7.26 18.58 3.21
N ILE A 30 6.28 18.02 3.92
CA ILE A 30 5.72 18.60 5.15
C ILE A 30 6.76 18.52 6.27
N MET A 31 7.49 17.41 6.36
CA MET A 31 8.57 17.23 7.34
C MET A 31 9.71 18.23 7.14
N ILE A 32 10.12 18.48 5.90
CA ILE A 32 11.14 19.48 5.57
C ILE A 32 10.64 20.88 5.94
N LEU A 33 9.38 21.19 5.65
CA LEU A 33 8.76 22.47 6.02
C LEU A 33 8.75 22.66 7.55
N LEU A 34 8.31 21.65 8.30
CA LEU A 34 8.30 21.67 9.76
C LEU A 34 9.71 21.86 10.33
N PHE A 35 10.69 21.13 9.79
CA PHE A 35 12.09 21.26 10.20
C PHE A 35 12.65 22.66 9.91
N ALA A 36 12.31 23.26 8.76
CA ALA A 36 12.73 24.62 8.43
C ALA A 36 12.15 25.65 9.43
N ILE A 37 10.88 25.52 9.81
CA ILE A 37 10.25 26.39 10.82
C ILE A 37 10.93 26.17 12.18
N MET A 38 11.19 24.93 12.57
CA MET A 38 11.95 24.63 13.79
C MET A 38 13.35 25.27 13.79
N LEU A 39 14.06 25.29 12.65
CA LEU A 39 15.36 25.95 12.57
C LEU A 39 15.24 27.46 12.81
N VAL A 40 14.25 28.11 12.20
CA VAL A 40 14.01 29.55 12.39
C VAL A 40 13.71 29.86 13.85
N PHE A 41 12.79 29.10 14.47
CA PHE A 41 12.47 29.26 15.89
C PHE A 41 13.65 28.91 16.79
N SER A 42 14.46 27.91 16.45
CA SER A 42 15.65 27.54 17.21
C SER A 42 16.65 28.70 17.28
N VAL A 43 16.91 29.36 16.15
CA VAL A 43 17.77 30.56 16.12
C VAL A 43 17.18 31.65 17.01
N PHE A 44 15.89 31.95 16.89
CA PHE A 44 15.23 32.92 17.78
C PHE A 44 15.35 32.55 19.25
N GLY A 45 15.07 31.29 19.61
CA GLY A 45 15.15 30.80 20.98
C GLY A 45 16.57 30.90 21.55
N VAL A 46 17.60 30.55 20.80
CA VAL A 46 19.00 30.72 21.22
C VAL A 46 19.33 32.20 21.41
N THR A 47 18.87 33.08 20.51
CA THR A 47 19.16 34.52 20.61
C THR A 47 18.43 35.21 21.77
N LEU A 48 17.21 34.80 22.08
CA LEU A 48 16.37 35.42 23.11
C LEU A 48 16.62 34.81 24.50
N PHE A 49 16.82 33.49 24.57
CA PHE A 49 16.81 32.72 25.81
C PHE A 49 18.11 31.97 26.07
N GLY A 50 19.09 31.98 25.17
CA GLY A 50 20.29 31.15 25.30
C GLY A 50 21.17 31.48 26.50
N SER A 51 21.15 32.73 26.97
CA SER A 51 21.84 33.16 28.19
C SER A 51 21.04 32.93 29.48
N LEU A 52 19.72 32.83 29.38
CA LEU A 52 18.80 32.72 30.53
C LEU A 52 18.44 31.27 30.83
N VAL A 53 18.18 30.48 29.79
CA VAL A 53 17.81 29.06 29.90
C VAL A 53 18.76 28.21 29.04
N PRO A 54 20.07 28.17 29.36
CA PRO A 54 21.08 27.49 28.56
C PRO A 54 20.85 25.98 28.43
N LYS A 55 20.16 25.38 29.41
CA LYS A 55 19.75 23.97 29.39
C LYS A 55 18.92 23.59 28.16
N HIS A 56 18.09 24.51 27.68
CA HIS A 56 17.18 24.29 26.54
C HIS A 56 17.61 25.07 25.30
N PHE A 57 18.12 26.28 25.47
CA PHE A 57 18.43 27.20 24.36
C PHE A 57 19.91 27.61 24.29
N GLY A 58 20.81 26.92 24.99
CA GLY A 58 22.24 27.31 25.02
C GLY A 58 22.99 27.11 23.70
N ASN A 59 22.52 26.21 22.82
CA ASN A 59 23.05 26.03 21.48
C ASN A 59 21.94 25.60 20.51
N LEU A 60 22.20 25.72 19.20
CA LEU A 60 21.21 25.44 18.16
C LEU A 60 20.67 23.99 18.21
N GLY A 61 21.51 23.01 18.53
CA GLY A 61 21.11 21.60 18.59
C GLY A 61 20.20 21.30 19.78
N THR A 62 20.54 21.81 20.97
CA THR A 62 19.72 21.69 22.18
C THR A 62 18.40 22.43 22.04
N ALA A 63 18.40 23.59 21.37
CA ALA A 63 17.18 24.34 21.06
C ALA A 63 16.30 23.59 20.06
N LEU A 64 16.86 22.99 19.01
CA LEU A 64 16.12 22.13 18.07
C LEU A 64 15.50 20.93 18.79
N TYR A 65 16.23 20.28 19.70
CA TYR A 65 15.71 19.17 20.49
C TYR A 65 14.57 19.60 21.41
N SER A 66 14.72 20.74 22.09
CA SER A 66 13.66 21.30 22.95
C SER A 66 12.41 21.65 22.12
N LEU A 67 12.58 22.24 20.95
CA LEU A 67 11.46 22.54 20.03
C LEU A 67 10.83 21.28 19.44
N PHE A 68 11.61 20.21 19.22
CA PHE A 68 11.07 18.92 18.80
C PHE A 68 10.10 18.36 19.86
N ILE A 69 10.49 18.39 21.14
CA ILE A 69 9.63 18.03 22.28
C ILE A 69 8.35 18.88 22.28
N CYS A 70 8.46 20.17 21.99
CA CYS A 70 7.30 21.06 21.88
C CYS A 70 6.38 20.74 20.69
N VAL A 71 6.93 20.35 19.54
CA VAL A 71 6.15 19.92 18.36
C VAL A 71 5.38 18.64 18.64
N THR A 72 5.97 17.69 19.37
CA THR A 72 5.28 16.47 19.77
C THR A 72 4.21 16.72 20.85
N GLN A 73 4.11 17.95 21.36
CA GLN A 73 3.20 18.37 22.42
C GLN A 73 3.31 17.56 23.71
N ASP A 74 4.44 16.89 23.91
CA ASP A 74 4.71 16.06 25.08
C ASP A 74 5.92 16.64 25.82
N GLY A 75 5.85 16.79 27.14
CA GLY A 75 6.97 17.30 27.96
C GLY A 75 7.30 18.80 27.81
N TRP A 76 6.60 19.56 26.97
CA TRP A 76 6.85 21.00 26.79
C TRP A 76 6.58 21.85 28.05
N ILE A 77 5.67 21.40 28.90
CA ILE A 77 5.35 22.07 30.18
C ILE A 77 6.58 22.07 31.10
N ASN A 78 7.35 20.98 31.12
CA ASN A 78 8.57 20.90 31.93
C ASN A 78 9.62 21.91 31.44
N ILE A 79 9.71 22.12 30.13
CA ILE A 79 10.60 23.13 29.53
C ILE A 79 10.12 24.52 29.92
N TYR A 80 8.81 24.78 29.88
CA TYR A 80 8.23 26.07 30.24
C TYR A 80 8.40 26.40 31.74
N ASN A 81 8.28 25.42 32.63
CA ASN A 81 8.47 25.63 34.07
C ASN A 81 9.91 26.11 34.39
N ASP A 82 10.90 25.70 33.61
CA ASP A 82 12.28 26.19 33.75
C ASP A 82 12.42 27.69 33.35
N PHE A 83 11.43 28.27 32.66
CA PHE A 83 11.38 29.72 32.37
C PHE A 83 10.74 30.51 33.52
N GLU A 84 9.77 29.91 34.22
CA GLU A 84 9.09 30.53 35.37
C GLU A 84 10.08 30.80 36.52
N THR A 85 11.08 29.93 36.70
CA THR A 85 12.09 30.05 37.75
C THR A 85 13.06 31.23 37.58
N GLU A 86 13.17 31.79 36.37
CA GLU A 86 14.12 32.86 36.04
C GLU A 86 13.50 34.28 36.11
N GLY A 87 12.16 34.39 36.15
CA GLY A 87 11.45 35.64 36.48
C GLY A 87 10.23 36.00 35.61
N LEU A 88 9.35 36.85 36.14
CA LEU A 88 8.04 37.23 35.56
C LEU A 88 8.08 37.75 34.11
N ALA A 89 9.09 38.56 33.75
CA ALA A 89 9.20 39.11 32.40
C ALA A 89 9.58 38.03 31.38
N LEU A 90 10.41 37.07 31.78
CA LEU A 90 10.81 35.94 30.94
C LEU A 90 9.67 34.93 30.80
N GLU A 91 8.91 34.72 31.87
CA GLU A 91 7.73 33.86 31.89
C GLU A 91 6.71 34.30 30.82
N ILE A 92 6.36 35.59 30.80
CA ILE A 92 5.39 36.15 29.83
C ILE A 92 5.92 36.07 28.39
N GLY A 93 7.20 36.41 28.19
CA GLY A 93 7.83 36.34 26.86
C GLY A 93 7.95 34.90 26.35
N GLY A 94 8.32 33.98 27.23
CA GLY A 94 8.36 32.53 26.97
C GLY A 94 6.98 31.98 26.66
N ALA A 95 5.96 32.33 27.44
CA ALA A 95 4.58 31.89 27.23
C ALA A 95 4.09 32.24 25.82
N LEU A 96 4.33 33.49 25.38
CA LEU A 96 3.95 33.93 24.05
C LEU A 96 4.74 33.20 22.94
N TYR A 97 6.03 32.98 23.15
CA TYR A 97 6.88 32.22 22.24
C TYR A 97 6.40 30.78 22.07
N PHE A 98 6.17 30.05 23.17
CA PHE A 98 5.68 28.68 23.15
C PHE A 98 4.25 28.59 22.61
N PHE A 99 3.38 29.54 22.96
CA PHE A 99 2.00 29.56 22.46
C PHE A 99 1.94 29.66 20.93
N ILE A 100 2.69 30.58 20.33
CA ILE A 100 2.76 30.73 18.87
C ILE A 100 3.35 29.46 18.24
N PHE A 101 4.48 28.99 18.77
CA PHE A 101 5.17 27.83 18.21
C PHE A 101 4.33 26.55 18.29
N ILE A 102 3.72 26.27 19.45
CA ILE A 102 2.90 25.06 19.65
C ILE A 102 1.63 25.15 18.81
N THR A 103 1.00 26.32 18.66
CA THR A 103 -0.21 26.45 17.84
C THR A 103 0.09 26.18 16.36
N PHE A 104 1.13 26.82 15.80
CA PHE A 104 1.54 26.58 14.41
C PHE A 104 2.10 25.17 14.20
N GLY A 105 2.90 24.68 15.15
CA GLY A 105 3.46 23.33 15.13
C GLY A 105 2.38 22.26 15.17
N ALA A 106 1.35 22.43 16.01
CA ALA A 106 0.20 21.54 16.09
C ALA A 106 -0.61 21.52 14.80
N PHE A 107 -0.81 22.68 14.15
CA PHE A 107 -1.49 22.73 12.86
C PHE A 107 -0.73 21.97 11.77
N ILE A 108 0.59 22.14 11.69
CA ILE A 108 1.44 21.42 10.73
C ILE A 108 1.49 19.92 11.05
N PHE A 109 1.60 19.57 12.34
CA PHE A 109 1.60 18.18 12.78
C PHE A 109 0.26 17.49 12.50
N ALA A 110 -0.86 18.18 12.71
CA ALA A 110 -2.18 17.68 12.33
C ALA A 110 -2.27 17.46 10.82
N ASN A 111 -1.76 18.38 9.99
CA ASN A 111 -1.70 18.20 8.54
C ASN A 111 -0.83 16.99 8.14
N LEU A 112 0.24 16.71 8.88
CA LEU A 112 1.04 15.51 8.69
C LEU A 112 0.22 14.26 9.03
N LEU A 113 -0.50 14.22 10.14
CA LEU A 113 -1.38 13.10 10.48
C LEU A 113 -2.46 12.87 9.42
N VAL A 114 -3.07 13.94 8.90
CA VAL A 114 -4.04 13.84 7.80
C VAL A 114 -3.37 13.23 6.57
N ALA A 115 -2.17 13.67 6.19
CA ALA A 115 -1.43 13.08 5.08
C ALA A 115 -1.15 11.58 5.32
N VAL A 116 -0.73 11.17 6.52
CA VAL A 116 -0.55 9.74 6.88
C VAL A 116 -1.82 8.94 6.67
N VAL A 117 -2.93 9.44 7.22
CA VAL A 117 -4.22 8.74 7.15
C VAL A 117 -4.69 8.66 5.70
N THR A 118 -4.57 9.73 4.93
CA THR A 118 -4.94 9.74 3.51
C THR A 118 -4.10 8.77 2.69
N THR A 119 -2.77 8.76 2.84
CA THR A 119 -1.90 7.79 2.14
C THR A 119 -2.25 6.35 2.54
N ASN A 120 -2.56 6.10 3.82
CA ASN A 120 -2.97 4.77 4.25
C ASN A 120 -4.32 4.34 3.63
N LEU A 121 -5.31 5.23 3.63
CA LEU A 121 -6.60 4.99 2.99
C LEU A 121 -6.47 4.74 1.49
N GLU A 122 -5.63 5.51 0.80
CA GLU A 122 -5.36 5.35 -0.64
C GLU A 122 -4.70 4.00 -0.95
N GLN A 123 -3.73 3.58 -0.12
CA GLN A 123 -3.12 2.25 -0.23
C GLN A 123 -4.14 1.12 0.01
N SER A 124 -5.00 1.25 1.02
CA SER A 124 -6.06 0.28 1.28
C SER A 124 -7.07 0.21 0.14
N MET A 125 -7.54 1.36 -0.37
CA MET A 125 -8.48 1.41 -1.50
C MET A 125 -7.90 0.81 -2.77
N SER A 126 -6.61 1.05 -3.06
CA SER A 126 -5.94 0.48 -4.24
C SER A 126 -5.90 -1.05 -4.20
N ALA A 127 -5.61 -1.63 -3.02
CA ALA A 127 -5.62 -3.09 -2.83
C ALA A 127 -7.03 -3.69 -3.04
N TYR A 128 -8.08 -3.03 -2.54
CA TYR A 128 -9.46 -3.48 -2.77
C TYR A 128 -9.89 -3.38 -4.25
N GLN A 129 -9.43 -2.35 -4.96
CA GLN A 129 -9.72 -2.19 -6.39
C GLN A 129 -9.05 -3.26 -7.25
N GLU A 130 -7.80 -3.63 -6.95
CA GLU A 130 -7.10 -4.72 -7.65
C GLU A 130 -7.83 -6.07 -7.46
N GLU A 131 -8.29 -6.39 -6.24
CA GLU A 131 -9.08 -7.59 -5.99
C GLU A 131 -10.42 -7.58 -6.75
N GLN A 132 -11.10 -6.44 -6.81
CA GLN A 132 -12.35 -6.32 -7.59
C GLN A 132 -12.10 -6.47 -9.09
N GLN A 133 -11.03 -5.88 -9.63
CA GLN A 133 -10.67 -6.00 -11.05
C GLN A 133 -10.33 -7.45 -11.42
N LEU A 134 -9.61 -8.17 -10.56
CA LEU A 134 -9.37 -9.61 -10.71
C LEU A 134 -10.68 -10.40 -10.72
N LYS A 135 -11.60 -10.14 -9.79
CA LYS A 135 -12.91 -10.80 -9.75
C LYS A 135 -13.78 -10.49 -10.97
N THR A 136 -13.79 -9.24 -11.47
CA THR A 136 -14.54 -8.87 -12.67
C THR A 136 -13.92 -9.46 -13.94
N ASN A 137 -12.59 -9.45 -14.07
CA ASN A 137 -11.91 -10.05 -15.21
C ASN A 137 -12.14 -11.56 -15.24
N PHE A 138 -12.06 -12.23 -14.10
CA PHE A 138 -12.37 -13.66 -13.97
C PHE A 138 -13.83 -13.97 -14.30
N SER A 139 -14.77 -13.14 -13.84
CA SER A 139 -16.19 -13.28 -14.17
C SER A 139 -16.47 -13.05 -15.66
N SER A 140 -15.78 -12.10 -16.30
CA SER A 140 -15.89 -11.87 -17.75
C SER A 140 -15.30 -13.03 -18.56
N LEU A 141 -14.20 -13.62 -18.10
CA LEU A 141 -13.60 -14.81 -18.70
C LEU A 141 -14.50 -16.03 -18.54
N GLY A 142 -15.18 -16.16 -17.40
CA GLY A 142 -16.23 -17.17 -17.16
C GLY A 142 -17.47 -16.96 -18.05
N SER A 143 -17.84 -15.71 -18.35
CA SER A 143 -18.95 -15.40 -19.26
C SER A 143 -18.63 -15.66 -20.73
N PHE A 144 -17.36 -15.61 -21.14
CA PHE A 144 -16.92 -16.03 -22.47
C PHE A 144 -17.03 -17.55 -22.66
N VAL A 145 -17.00 -18.32 -21.57
CA VAL A 145 -17.15 -19.79 -21.58
C VAL A 145 -18.62 -20.23 -21.37
N GLY A 146 -19.52 -19.32 -21.01
CA GLY A 146 -20.89 -19.65 -20.64
C GLY A 146 -21.95 -18.77 -21.29
N TYR A 147 -22.11 -18.82 -22.62
CA TYR A 147 -23.36 -18.42 -23.29
C TYR A 147 -23.44 -18.96 -24.73
N GLU A 148 -23.98 -20.17 -24.89
CA GLU A 148 -24.73 -20.58 -26.09
C GLU A 148 -25.88 -21.48 -25.62
N ASP A 149 -27.02 -20.87 -25.28
CA ASP A 149 -28.34 -21.51 -25.35
C ASP A 149 -29.21 -20.64 -26.27
N GLY A 150 -29.88 -21.30 -27.20
CA GLY A 150 -30.16 -20.76 -28.53
C GLY A 150 -31.40 -19.87 -28.65
N THR A 151 -31.43 -19.10 -29.74
CA THR A 151 -32.61 -18.87 -30.59
C THR A 151 -32.17 -18.22 -31.90
N ASP A 152 -32.75 -18.70 -33.00
CA ASP A 152 -32.40 -18.45 -34.40
C ASP A 152 -32.57 -16.97 -34.83
N ASP A 153 -31.64 -16.44 -35.64
CA ASP A 153 -31.92 -15.83 -36.96
C ASP A 153 -30.66 -15.24 -37.64
N ASP A 154 -30.70 -15.29 -38.97
CA ASP A 154 -29.77 -15.07 -40.09
C ASP A 154 -28.76 -13.87 -40.07
N TYR A 155 -27.75 -13.96 -40.96
CA TYR A 155 -26.73 -12.98 -41.43
C TYR A 155 -25.26 -13.02 -40.95
N THR A 156 -24.49 -13.89 -41.61
CA THR A 156 -23.12 -13.76 -42.20
C THR A 156 -21.99 -12.90 -41.57
N ALA A 157 -20.99 -13.63 -41.05
CA ALA A 157 -19.55 -13.62 -41.37
C ALA A 157 -18.59 -12.51 -40.86
N SER A 158 -17.67 -12.89 -39.96
CA SER A 158 -16.23 -13.02 -40.28
C SER A 158 -15.46 -13.83 -39.22
N GLN A 159 -14.61 -14.73 -39.72
CA GLN A 159 -13.90 -15.80 -39.03
C GLN A 159 -12.84 -15.33 -38.02
N SER A 160 -12.76 -16.03 -36.89
CA SER A 160 -11.49 -16.39 -36.26
C SER A 160 -11.64 -17.79 -35.67
N GLU A 161 -10.80 -18.71 -36.14
CA GLU A 161 -10.83 -20.16 -35.86
C GLU A 161 -10.78 -20.48 -34.35
N ALA A 162 -11.93 -20.80 -33.78
CA ALA A 162 -11.99 -21.66 -32.61
C ALA A 162 -11.74 -23.09 -33.08
N VAL A 163 -10.60 -23.66 -32.66
CA VAL A 163 -10.17 -25.03 -32.97
C VAL A 163 -11.32 -26.01 -32.72
N HIS A 164 -11.69 -26.73 -33.78
CA HIS A 164 -12.88 -27.56 -33.92
C HIS A 164 -12.82 -28.80 -33.00
N ILE A 165 -13.11 -28.63 -31.70
CA ILE A 165 -13.17 -29.75 -30.72
C ILE A 165 -14.22 -30.80 -31.13
N LYS A 166 -15.31 -30.37 -31.77
CA LYS A 166 -16.37 -31.28 -32.27
C LYS A 166 -15.91 -32.15 -33.44
N GLU A 167 -14.94 -31.71 -34.25
CA GLU A 167 -14.38 -32.51 -35.36
C GLU A 167 -13.37 -33.54 -34.87
N ILE A 168 -12.56 -33.17 -33.88
CA ILE A 168 -11.55 -34.05 -33.27
C ILE A 168 -12.23 -35.23 -32.56
N LEU A 169 -13.42 -35.01 -31.98
CA LEU A 169 -14.20 -36.07 -31.32
C LEU A 169 -14.70 -37.14 -32.29
N GLN A 170 -14.97 -36.77 -33.54
CA GLN A 170 -15.46 -37.71 -34.56
C GLN A 170 -14.33 -38.42 -35.32
N THR A 171 -13.13 -37.86 -35.34
CA THR A 171 -12.01 -38.36 -36.15
C THR A 171 -11.02 -39.23 -35.37
N THR A 172 -11.10 -39.27 -34.04
CA THR A 172 -10.13 -40.01 -33.21
C THR A 172 -10.79 -41.25 -32.57
N PRO A 173 -10.40 -42.48 -32.94
CA PRO A 173 -11.04 -43.71 -32.45
C PRO A 173 -10.74 -44.05 -30.97
N MET A 174 -10.04 -43.16 -30.24
CA MET A 174 -9.59 -43.40 -28.86
C MET A 174 -10.51 -42.83 -27.76
N VAL A 175 -11.70 -42.32 -28.09
CA VAL A 175 -12.61 -41.70 -27.11
C VAL A 175 -13.82 -42.60 -26.84
N HIS A 176 -13.61 -43.75 -26.20
CA HIS A 176 -14.72 -44.64 -25.81
C HIS A 176 -14.84 -44.90 -24.31
N HIS A 177 -13.99 -44.30 -23.46
CA HIS A 177 -14.03 -44.59 -22.02
C HIS A 177 -13.73 -43.42 -21.07
N GLN A 178 -13.54 -42.20 -21.55
CA GLN A 178 -13.44 -41.04 -20.67
C GLN A 178 -14.81 -40.37 -20.57
N GLU A 179 -15.45 -40.52 -19.40
CA GLU A 179 -16.57 -39.66 -19.05
C GLU A 179 -16.07 -38.21 -19.09
N LEU A 180 -16.75 -37.41 -19.90
CA LEU A 180 -16.56 -35.97 -19.96
C LEU A 180 -16.69 -35.44 -18.53
N LEU A 181 -15.72 -34.63 -18.08
CA LEU A 181 -15.77 -34.00 -16.76
C LEU A 181 -17.06 -33.17 -16.65
N SER A 182 -18.10 -33.79 -16.09
CA SER A 182 -19.34 -33.12 -15.70
C SER A 182 -18.96 -32.17 -14.58
N LEU A 183 -18.82 -30.89 -14.94
CA LEU A 183 -18.57 -29.82 -14.00
C LEU A 183 -19.81 -29.73 -13.09
N GLY A 184 -19.75 -30.45 -11.97
CA GLY A 184 -20.79 -30.43 -10.95
C GLY A 184 -21.06 -29.01 -10.50
N THR A 185 -22.34 -28.73 -10.23
CA THR A 185 -22.92 -27.45 -9.85
C THR A 185 -21.95 -26.55 -9.05
N LEU A 186 -21.43 -25.52 -9.70
CA LEU A 186 -20.48 -24.52 -9.16
C LEU A 186 -21.09 -23.61 -8.07
N ALA A 187 -22.16 -24.03 -7.40
CA ALA A 187 -22.88 -23.23 -6.41
C ALA A 187 -22.24 -23.26 -5.01
N SER A 188 -21.16 -24.03 -4.80
CA SER A 188 -20.53 -24.25 -3.49
C SER A 188 -19.02 -23.92 -3.48
N LEU A 189 -18.55 -23.05 -4.38
CA LEU A 189 -17.13 -22.67 -4.43
C LEU A 189 -16.82 -21.65 -3.32
N ASN A 190 -15.99 -22.07 -2.37
CA ASN A 190 -15.34 -21.19 -1.40
C ASN A 190 -14.09 -20.56 -2.06
N ASP A 191 -13.69 -19.35 -1.68
CA ASP A 191 -12.55 -18.62 -2.30
C ASP A 191 -11.26 -19.47 -2.34
N THR A 192 -11.04 -20.31 -1.32
CA THR A 192 -9.89 -21.23 -1.26
C THR A 192 -9.90 -22.33 -2.32
N THR A 193 -11.08 -22.84 -2.68
CA THR A 193 -11.23 -23.90 -3.69
C THR A 193 -11.06 -23.33 -5.10
N CYS A 194 -11.32 -22.04 -5.28
CA CYS A 194 -11.08 -21.33 -6.55
C CYS A 194 -9.58 -21.16 -6.83
N GLU A 195 -8.78 -20.86 -5.80
CA GLU A 195 -7.32 -20.77 -5.94
C GLU A 195 -6.72 -22.12 -6.35
N ASP A 196 -7.12 -23.22 -5.69
CA ASP A 196 -6.69 -24.57 -6.04
C ASP A 196 -7.08 -24.96 -7.47
N LEU A 197 -8.29 -24.56 -7.92
CA LEU A 197 -8.74 -24.81 -9.29
C LEU A 197 -7.90 -24.02 -10.31
N CYS A 198 -7.54 -22.77 -10.01
CA CYS A 198 -6.71 -21.95 -10.89
C CYS A 198 -5.32 -22.57 -11.09
N LEU A 199 -4.70 -23.08 -10.02
CA LEU A 199 -3.41 -23.77 -10.10
C LEU A 199 -3.48 -25.02 -11.00
N VAL A 200 -4.58 -25.79 -10.91
CA VAL A 200 -4.78 -26.97 -11.75
C VAL A 200 -4.98 -26.58 -13.22
N LEU A 201 -5.76 -25.53 -13.50
CA LEU A 201 -5.97 -25.04 -14.85
C LEU A 201 -4.68 -24.51 -15.49
N GLU A 202 -3.85 -23.80 -14.72
CA GLU A 202 -2.55 -23.31 -15.19
C GLU A 202 -1.62 -24.48 -15.55
N ALA A 203 -1.54 -25.51 -14.71
CA ALA A 203 -0.76 -26.72 -14.98
C ALA A 203 -1.26 -27.52 -16.20
N ILE A 204 -2.58 -27.53 -16.46
CA ILE A 204 -3.15 -28.16 -17.66
C ILE A 204 -2.80 -27.33 -18.91
N SER A 205 -2.86 -26.01 -18.82
CA SER A 205 -2.52 -25.12 -19.93
C SER A 205 -1.05 -25.25 -20.33
N GLU A 206 -0.15 -25.41 -19.35
CA GLU A 206 1.27 -25.61 -19.57
C GLU A 206 1.56 -26.96 -20.23
N ASN A 207 0.91 -28.03 -19.76
CA ASN A 207 1.00 -29.35 -20.40
C ASN A 207 0.52 -29.31 -21.86
N LEU A 208 -0.62 -28.66 -22.14
CA LEU A 208 -1.16 -28.56 -23.51
C LEU A 208 -0.20 -27.82 -24.44
N LYS A 209 0.48 -26.80 -23.95
CA LYS A 209 1.51 -26.06 -24.71
C LYS A 209 2.71 -26.93 -25.03
N GLU A 210 3.15 -27.77 -24.08
CA GLU A 210 4.24 -28.72 -24.31
C GLU A 210 3.87 -29.78 -25.34
N TYR A 211 2.64 -30.29 -25.30
CA TYR A 211 2.11 -31.20 -26.32
C TYR A 211 2.08 -30.56 -27.72
N GLN A 212 1.70 -29.28 -27.83
CA GLN A 212 1.71 -28.57 -29.11
C GLN A 212 3.13 -28.44 -29.67
N MET A 213 4.12 -28.09 -28.83
CA MET A 213 5.52 -28.03 -29.26
C MET A 213 6.06 -29.37 -29.74
N ILE A 214 5.69 -30.47 -29.07
CA ILE A 214 6.10 -31.82 -29.47
C ILE A 214 5.46 -32.20 -30.81
N ARG A 215 4.18 -31.86 -31.03
CA ARG A 215 3.50 -32.13 -32.30
C ARG A 215 4.15 -31.38 -33.45
N ASP A 216 4.40 -30.09 -33.27
CA ASP A 216 4.99 -29.24 -34.33
C ASP A 216 6.43 -29.67 -34.67
N ALA A 217 7.15 -30.29 -33.72
CA ALA A 217 8.47 -30.88 -33.94
C ALA A 217 8.45 -32.23 -34.67
N LEU A 218 7.30 -32.94 -34.68
CA LEU A 218 7.12 -34.20 -35.42
C LEU A 218 6.64 -33.98 -36.86
N ASP A 219 5.99 -32.85 -37.15
CA ASP A 219 5.48 -32.49 -38.48
C ASP A 219 6.55 -31.83 -39.39
N GLN A 220 7.81 -31.77 -38.93
CA GLN A 220 8.97 -31.18 -39.63
C GLN A 220 10.04 -32.24 -39.96
#